data_AF-A0A2H0RNZ1-F1
#
_entry.id   AF-A0A2H0RNZ1-F1
#
_cell.length_a   1.000
_cell.length_b   1.000
_cell.length_c   1.000
_cell.angle_alpha   90.00
_cell.angle_beta   90.00
_cell.angle_gamma   90.00
#
_symmetry.space_group_name_H-M   'P 1'
#
loop_
_entity.id
_entity.type
_entity.pdbx_description
1 polymer ?
#
loop_
_entity_poly.entity_id
_entity_poly.type
_entity_poly.pdbx_seq_one_letter_code
_entity_poly.pdbx_strand_id
1 'polypeptide(L)' 'MQRGAEEVYDALKLGFAEAAFDIRVSRTGCLGQCSTGVTVVVMPDNVWLGDVRVEDVPELVRLYSGEAPSLDTMMDF' A
#
# COMPACT_ATOMS: atom_id res chain seq x y z
N MET A 1 5.66 9.93 17.33
CA MET A 1 5.27 10.88 16.26
C MET A 1 4.42 10.11 15.26
N GLN A 2 3.11 10.38 15.22
CA GLN A 2 2.19 9.76 14.26
C GLN A 2 2.16 10.66 13.01
N ARG A 3 2.63 10.15 11.86
CA ARG A 3 2.68 10.89 10.59
C ARG A 3 1.42 10.71 9.73
N GLY A 4 0.26 10.56 10.36
CA GLY A 4 -1.00 10.32 9.65
C GLY A 4 -1.20 8.87 9.20
N ALA A 5 -0.62 7.91 9.92
CA ALA A 5 -0.69 6.49 9.54
C ALA A 5 -2.10 5.89 9.67
N GLU A 6 -2.93 6.46 10.55
CA GLU A 6 -4.32 6.02 10.73
C GLU A 6 -5.17 6.41 9.51
N GLU A 7 -5.02 7.65 9.05
CA GLU A 7 -5.70 8.20 7.90
C GLU A 7 -5.31 7.46 6.62
N VAL A 8 -4.01 7.18 6.44
CA VAL A 8 -3.52 6.37 5.33
C VAL A 8 -4.10 4.95 5.38
N TYR A 9 -4.14 4.34 6.57
CA TYR A 9 -4.71 2.99 6.73
C TYR A 9 -6.21 2.96 6.39
N ASP A 10 -7.00 3.91 6.88
CA ASP A 10 -8.44 3.97 6.61
C ASP A 10 -8.71 4.22 5.12
N ALA A 11 -7.95 5.13 4.51
CA ALA A 11 -8.05 5.40 3.07
C ALA A 11 -7.69 4.17 2.24
N LEU A 12 -6.60 3.45 2.55
CA LEU A 12 -6.24 2.19 1.88
C LEU A 12 -7.34 1.14 2.07
N LYS A 13 -7.86 0.98 3.29
CA LYS A 13 -8.90 0.00 3.59
C LYS A 13 -10.19 0.26 2.81
N LEU A 14 -10.59 1.52 2.68
CA LEU A 14 -11.74 1.91 1.86
C LEU A 14 -11.46 1.76 0.37
N GLY A 15 -10.29 2.20 -0.09
CA GLY A 15 -9.90 2.13 -1.51
C GLY A 15 -9.83 0.71 -2.06
N PHE A 16 -9.40 -0.26 -1.24
CA PHE A 16 -9.36 -1.67 -1.61
C PHE A 16 -10.66 -2.44 -1.31
N ALA A 17 -11.69 -1.81 -0.75
CA ALA A 17 -12.94 -2.50 -0.41
C ALA A 17 -13.70 -3.04 -1.63
N GLU A 18 -13.51 -2.41 -2.80
CA GLU A 18 -14.13 -2.79 -4.08
C GLU A 18 -13.12 -3.43 -5.05
N ALA A 19 -11.91 -3.76 -4.59
CA ALA A 19 -10.90 -4.37 -5.45
C ALA A 19 -11.35 -5.75 -5.96
N ALA A 20 -10.97 -6.09 -7.20
CA ALA A 20 -11.34 -7.36 -7.82
C ALA A 20 -10.67 -8.56 -7.14
N PHE A 21 -9.53 -8.33 -6.47
CA PHE A 21 -8.78 -9.33 -5.72
C PHE A 21 -8.97 -9.16 -4.20
N ASP A 22 -8.87 -10.27 -3.46
CA ASP A 22 -8.94 -10.29 -2.00
C ASP A 22 -7.66 -9.69 -1.38
N ILE A 23 -7.64 -8.36 -1.25
CA ILE A 23 -6.52 -7.61 -0.71
C ILE A 23 -6.79 -7.29 0.76
N ARG A 24 -5.93 -7.81 1.64
CA ARG A 24 -6.00 -7.54 3.08
C ARG A 24 -5.14 -6.34 3.46
N VAL A 25 -5.80 -5.24 3.83
CA VAL A 25 -5.15 -4.10 4.49
C VAL A 25 -5.14 -4.33 6.01
N SER A 26 -3.95 -4.30 6.63
CA SER A 26 -3.80 -4.53 8.07
C SER A 26 -2.83 -3.55 8.72
N ARG A 27 -3.03 -3.28 10.02
CA ARG A 27 -2.15 -2.44 10.82
C ARG A 27 -1.02 -3.29 11.41
N THR A 28 0.16 -2.71 11.50
CA THR A 28 1.34 -3.34 12.11
C THR A 28 1.95 -2.41 13.17
N GLY A 29 2.85 -2.97 13.97
CA GLY A 29 3.68 -2.19 14.88
C GLY A 29 4.82 -1.48 14.15
N CYS A 30 5.84 -1.05 14.90
CA CYS A 30 7.02 -0.42 14.32
C CYS A 30 7.75 -1.37 13.36
N LEU A 31 8.01 -0.92 12.13
CA LEU A 31 8.81 -1.63 11.13
C LEU A 31 10.26 -1.13 11.04
N GLY A 32 10.71 -0.30 11.98
CA GLY A 32 12.07 0.25 12.01
C GLY A 32 12.33 1.41 11.03
N GLN A 33 11.35 1.79 10.20
CA GLN A 33 11.45 2.84 9.17
C GLN A 33 10.88 4.18 9.64
N CYS A 34 11.14 4.56 10.90
CA CYS A 34 10.57 5.76 11.49
C CYS A 34 11.01 7.07 10.82
N SER A 35 12.11 7.10 10.05
CA SER A 35 12.60 8.27 9.33
C SER A 35 11.93 8.47 7.97
N THR A 36 11.37 7.42 7.38
CA THR A 36 10.69 7.41 6.09
C THR A 36 9.19 7.10 6.18
N GLY A 37 8.61 7.02 7.39
CA GLY A 37 7.17 6.77 7.56
C GLY A 37 6.28 7.89 6.98
N VAL A 38 5.01 7.64 6.64
CA VAL A 38 4.24 6.39 6.81
C VAL A 38 4.78 5.27 5.91
N THR A 39 5.02 4.10 6.51
CA THR A 39 5.59 2.95 5.81
C THR A 39 4.50 1.94 5.49
N VAL A 40 4.42 1.53 4.23
CA VAL A 40 3.51 0.47 3.76
C VAL A 40 4.34 -0.64 3.12
N VAL A 41 4.02 -1.88 3.44
CA VAL A 41 4.66 -3.06 2.85
C VAL A 41 3.63 -3.84 2.06
N VAL A 42 3.92 -4.08 0.79
CA VAL A 42 3.06 -4.87 -0.10
C VAL A 42 3.65 -6.27 -0.21
N MET A 43 2.82 -7.28 0.07
CA MET A 43 3.15 -8.70 0.01
C MET A 43 2.27 -9.37 -1.05
N PRO A 44 2.75 -10.42 -1.76
CA PRO A 44 4.02 -11.14 -1.55
C PRO A 44 5.26 -10.47 -2.15
N ASP A 45 5.09 -9.37 -2.89
CA ASP A 45 6.16 -8.73 -3.70
C ASP A 45 7.29 -8.08 -2.89
N ASN A 46 7.15 -8.02 -1.56
CA ASN A 46 8.11 -7.41 -0.63
C ASN A 46 8.50 -5.98 -1.04
N VAL A 47 7.52 -5.19 -1.49
CA VAL A 47 7.70 -3.78 -1.85
C VAL A 47 7.52 -2.91 -0.61
N TRP A 48 8.48 -2.01 -0.37
CA TRP A 48 8.48 -1.10 0.76
C TRP A 48 8.27 0.33 0.27
N LEU A 49 7.15 0.92 0.67
CA LEU A 49 6.80 2.30 0.36
C LEU A 49 7.04 3.17 1.61
N GLY A 50 7.67 4.33 1.41
CA GLY A 50 7.88 5.33 2.43
C GLY A 50 7.22 6.66 2.07
N ASP A 51 6.97 7.49 3.08
CA ASP A 51 6.27 8.78 3.04
C ASP A 51 4.91 8.70 2.34
N VAL A 52 4.22 7.56 2.47
CA VAL A 52 2.92 7.34 1.84
C VAL A 52 1.90 8.31 2.43
N ARG A 53 1.15 8.97 1.56
CA ARG A 53 0.09 9.91 1.93
C ARG A 53 -1.27 9.44 1.43
N VAL A 54 -2.32 10.08 1.93
CA VAL A 54 -3.70 9.77 1.52
C VAL A 54 -3.90 10.03 0.03
N GLU A 55 -3.20 11.03 -0.51
CA GLU A 55 -3.26 11.40 -1.93
C GLU A 55 -2.68 10.31 -2.86
N ASP A 56 -1.81 9.43 -2.35
CA ASP A 56 -1.22 8.34 -3.12
C ASP A 56 -2.14 7.11 -3.20
N VAL A 57 -3.18 7.04 -2.37
CA VAL A 57 -4.07 5.87 -2.27
C VAL A 57 -4.76 5.53 -3.60
N PRO A 58 -5.33 6.47 -4.37
CA PRO A 58 -5.95 6.14 -5.66
C PRO A 58 -4.97 5.51 -6.66
N GLU A 59 -3.70 5.95 -6.66
CA GLU A 59 -2.64 5.38 -7.48
C GLU A 59 -2.32 3.94 -7.05
N LEU A 60 -2.14 3.72 -5.74
CA LEU A 60 -1.86 2.39 -5.18
C LEU A 60 -3.00 1.41 -5.45
N VAL A 61 -4.26 1.85 -5.29
CA VAL A 61 -5.43 1.03 -5.63
C VAL A 61 -5.37 0.65 -7.11
N ARG A 62 -5.14 1.60 -8.03
CA ARG A 62 -5.05 1.27 -9.47
C ARG A 62 -3.95 0.26 -9.79
N LEU A 63 -2.80 0.37 -9.12
CA LEU A 63 -1.65 -0.52 -9.35
C LEU A 63 -1.90 -1.95 -8.84
N TYR A 64 -2.59 -2.11 -7.72
CA TYR A 64 -2.73 -3.40 -7.04
C TYR A 64 -4.13 -4.01 -7.10
N SER A 65 -5.18 -3.27 -7.49
CA SER A 65 -6.57 -3.76 -7.54
C SER A 65 -6.86 -4.78 -8.66
N GLY A 66 -5.92 -4.97 -9.57
CA GLY A 66 -6.02 -5.91 -10.69
C GLY A 66 -6.41 -5.33 -12.05
N GLU A 67 -6.51 -4.00 -12.14
CA GLU A 67 -6.81 -3.30 -13.40
C GLU A 67 -5.53 -2.94 -14.18
N ALA A 68 -4.38 -2.89 -13.50
CA ALA A 68 -3.06 -2.74 -14.11
C ALA A 68 -2.38 -4.10 -14.35
N PRO A 69 -1.52 -4.24 -15.38
CA PRO A 69 -0.68 -5.43 -15.51
C PRO A 69 0.19 -5.55 -14.26
N SER A 70 0.18 -6.72 -13.63
CA SER A 70 0.97 -6.99 -12.43
C SER A 70 2.45 -6.63 -12.66
N LEU A 71 3.10 -6.09 -11.63
CA LEU A 71 4.56 -5.88 -11.62
C LEU A 71 5.34 -7.16 -11.97
N ASP A 72 4.74 -8.33 -11.71
CA ASP A 72 5.21 -9.65 -12.14
C ASP A 72 5.50 -9.70 -13.65
N THR A 73 4.64 -9.09 -14.48
CA THR A 73 4.84 -9.05 -15.95
C THR A 73 6.01 -8.13 -16.37
N MET A 74 6.44 -7.20 -15.51
CA MET A 74 7.59 -6.32 -15.79
C MET A 74 8.95 -6.93 -15.40
N MET A 75 8.97 -8.02 -14.62
CA MET A 75 10.22 -8.70 -14.21
C MET A 75 10.48 -10.03 -14.96
N ASP A 76 9.65 -10.36 -15.95
CA ASP A 76 9.85 -11.52 -16.86
C ASP A 76 10.71 -11.22 -18.11
N PHE A 77 11.56 -10.17 -18.08
CA PHE A 77 12.51 -9.82 -19.15
C PHE A 77 13.97 -9.95 -18.73
#